data_AF-A0A1Q4C213-F1
#
_entry.id   AF-A0A1Q4C213-F1
#
_cell.length_a   1.000
_cell.length_b   1.000
_cell.length_c   1.000
_cell.angle_alpha   90.00
_cell.angle_beta   90.00
_cell.angle_gamma   90.00
#
_symmetry.space_group_name_H-M   'P 1'
#
loop_
_entity.id
_entity.type
_entity.pdbx_description
1 polymer ?
#
loop_
_entity_poly.entity_id
_entity_poly.type
_entity_poly.pdbx_seq_one_letter_code
_entity_poly.pdbx_strand_id
1 'polypeptide(L)'
;MSFTAASVASVISAALGVLAALGIVRGKLPGVEWLRSFFRMPLQIPLVVTGVVFLQFYYSLQALMGVRLAATLPGLIVAYVFVGMPYVVGTVGAMLERLNPRLDEAAAILGCSRWRTFWSVTFPIIRPSIIAGMLYAFVVAFGDVPLSIFLSSSSYTTLPVEIFNTLQFDFNPSVLAISTLIAAMSVVSLWVIQRLVGLDMIPR
;
A
#
# COMPACT_ATOMS: atom_id res chain seq x y z
N MET A 1 13.01 9.96 6.87
CA MET A 1 12.85 9.21 5.60
C MET A 1 11.63 8.28 5.60
N SER A 2 11.33 7.56 6.69
CA SER A 2 10.19 6.62 6.74
C SER A 2 8.84 7.25 6.42
N PHE A 3 8.55 8.42 6.99
CA PHE A 3 7.28 9.12 6.73
C PHE A 3 7.12 9.48 5.25
N THR A 4 8.14 10.12 4.66
CA THR A 4 8.10 10.50 3.24
C THR A 4 8.01 9.30 2.31
N ALA A 5 8.77 8.24 2.59
CA ALA A 5 8.72 7.00 1.80
C ALA A 5 7.33 6.36 1.87
N ALA A 6 6.77 6.22 3.08
CA ALA A 6 5.47 5.61 3.30
C ALA A 6 4.33 6.43 2.69
N SER A 7 4.35 7.77 2.81
CA SER A 7 3.34 8.65 2.22
C SER A 7 3.36 8.61 0.69
N VAL A 8 4.55 8.67 0.08
CA VAL A 8 4.66 8.62 -1.39
C VAL A 8 4.25 7.23 -1.89
N ALA A 9 4.72 6.17 -1.24
CA ALA A 9 4.35 4.80 -1.61
C ALA A 9 2.84 4.55 -1.46
N SER A 10 2.19 5.07 -0.41
CA SER A 10 0.75 4.88 -0.21
C SER A 10 -0.09 5.60 -1.26
N VAL A 11 0.29 6.82 -1.65
CA VAL A 11 -0.39 7.57 -2.73
C VAL A 11 -0.22 6.86 -4.08
N ILE A 12 0.99 6.38 -4.40
CA ILE A 12 1.23 5.63 -5.64
C ILE A 12 0.44 4.30 -5.62
N SER A 13 0.44 3.59 -4.48
CA SER A 13 -0.34 2.37 -4.30
C SER A 13 -1.83 2.63 -4.46
N ALA A 14 -2.33 3.77 -3.97
CA ALA A 14 -3.73 4.18 -4.12
C ALA A 14 -4.08 4.38 -5.60
N ALA A 15 -3.25 5.13 -6.34
CA ALA A 15 -3.46 5.39 -7.76
C ALA A 15 -3.45 4.09 -8.57
N LEU A 16 -2.40 3.27 -8.42
CA LEU A 16 -2.26 2.02 -9.17
C LEU A 16 -3.31 0.98 -8.74
N GLY A 17 -3.57 0.87 -7.44
CA GLY A 17 -4.52 -0.08 -6.88
C GLY A 17 -5.96 0.21 -7.29
N VAL A 18 -6.35 1.49 -7.39
CA VAL A 18 -7.66 1.88 -7.94
C VAL A 18 -7.79 1.48 -9.39
N LEU A 19 -6.77 1.74 -10.22
CA LEU A 19 -6.77 1.33 -11.63
C LEU A 19 -6.87 -0.19 -11.79
N ALA A 20 -6.09 -0.93 -11.00
CA ALA A 20 -6.14 -2.39 -11.00
C ALA A 20 -7.50 -2.92 -10.53
N ALA A 21 -8.08 -2.37 -9.46
CA ALA A 21 -9.40 -2.77 -8.97
C ALA A 21 -10.50 -2.49 -9.99
N LEU A 22 -10.47 -1.34 -10.67
CA LEU A 22 -11.41 -1.03 -11.75
C LEU A 22 -11.27 -2.01 -12.93
N GLY A 23 -10.04 -2.32 -13.34
CA GLY A 23 -9.78 -3.30 -14.41
C GLY A 23 -10.28 -4.70 -14.05
N ILE A 24 -10.01 -5.15 -12.82
CA ILE A 24 -10.37 -6.48 -12.34
C ILE A 24 -11.89 -6.63 -12.15
N VAL A 25 -12.57 -5.61 -11.60
CA VAL A 25 -13.99 -5.71 -11.27
C VAL A 25 -14.89 -5.27 -12.42
N ARG A 26 -14.52 -4.21 -13.15
CA ARG A 26 -15.37 -3.58 -14.19
C ARG A 26 -14.86 -3.84 -15.62
N GLY A 27 -13.59 -4.21 -15.80
CA GLY A 27 -12.91 -4.21 -17.12
C GLY A 27 -13.21 -5.36 -18.07
N LYS A 28 -13.99 -6.39 -17.68
CA LYS A 28 -14.26 -7.60 -18.49
C LYS A 28 -13.00 -8.19 -19.14
N LEU A 29 -11.89 -8.22 -18.39
CA LEU A 29 -10.59 -8.68 -18.90
C LEU A 29 -10.55 -10.21 -19.00
N PRO A 30 -9.97 -10.79 -20.07
CA PRO A 30 -9.70 -12.22 -20.12
C PRO A 30 -8.66 -12.59 -19.06
N GLY A 31 -8.82 -13.74 -18.39
CA GLY A 31 -7.88 -14.20 -17.37
C GLY A 31 -7.92 -13.41 -16.05
N VAL A 32 -9.05 -12.79 -15.72
CA VAL A 32 -9.21 -11.96 -14.51
C VAL A 32 -8.82 -12.68 -13.21
N GLU A 33 -8.99 -14.00 -13.11
CA GLU A 33 -8.62 -14.75 -11.90
C GLU A 33 -7.10 -14.85 -11.72
N TRP A 34 -6.34 -14.90 -12.82
CA TRP A 34 -4.88 -14.80 -12.77
C TRP A 34 -4.44 -13.42 -12.28
N LEU A 35 -5.07 -12.35 -12.76
CA LEU A 35 -4.82 -10.99 -12.30
C LEU A 35 -5.16 -10.83 -10.80
N ARG A 36 -6.32 -11.34 -10.35
CA ARG A 36 -6.70 -11.36 -8.93
C ARG A 36 -5.65 -12.08 -8.08
N SER A 37 -5.14 -13.21 -8.55
CA SER A 37 -4.11 -13.98 -7.84
C SER A 37 -2.76 -13.26 -7.83
N PHE A 38 -2.35 -12.66 -8.95
CA PHE A 38 -1.13 -11.87 -9.06
C PHE A 38 -1.11 -10.71 -8.06
N PHE A 39 -2.18 -9.93 -7.98
CA PHE A 39 -2.24 -8.80 -7.02
C PHE A 39 -2.39 -9.23 -5.56
N ARG A 40 -2.82 -10.47 -5.28
CA ARG A 40 -2.83 -11.02 -3.91
C ARG A 40 -1.51 -11.67 -3.51
N MET A 41 -0.68 -12.05 -4.48
CA MET A 41 0.60 -12.73 -4.26
C MET A 41 1.53 -12.01 -3.26
N PRO A 42 1.69 -10.67 -3.29
CA PRO A 42 2.59 -9.99 -2.35
C PRO A 42 2.22 -10.19 -0.88
N LEU A 43 0.94 -10.46 -0.57
CA LEU A 43 0.46 -10.72 0.78
C LEU A 43 0.83 -12.12 1.29
N GLN A 44 1.14 -13.05 0.38
CA GLN A 44 1.49 -14.43 0.70
C GLN A 44 3.00 -14.60 0.92
N ILE A 45 3.81 -13.71 0.34
CA ILE A 45 5.27 -13.76 0.43
C ILE A 45 5.71 -13.08 1.73
N PRO A 46 6.53 -13.74 2.57
CA PRO A 46 7.09 -13.10 3.76
C PRO A 46 7.89 -11.83 3.40
N LEU A 47 7.72 -10.75 4.17
CA LEU A 47 8.38 -9.45 3.91
C LEU A 47 9.90 -9.54 3.82
N VAL A 48 10.54 -10.41 4.63
CA VAL A 48 11.98 -10.69 4.56
C VAL A 48 12.37 -11.19 3.17
N VAL A 49 11.62 -12.16 2.63
CA VAL A 49 11.87 -12.74 1.31
C VAL A 49 11.67 -11.68 0.24
N THR A 50 10.61 -10.88 0.34
CA THR A 50 10.37 -9.74 -0.55
C THR A 50 11.55 -8.76 -0.54
N GLY A 51 12.07 -8.39 0.64
CA GLY A 51 13.24 -7.53 0.79
C GLY A 51 14.49 -8.07 0.08
N VAL A 52 14.79 -9.36 0.27
CA VAL A 52 15.93 -10.04 -0.38
C VAL A 52 15.75 -10.10 -1.90
N VAL A 53 14.55 -10.43 -2.38
CA VAL A 53 14.25 -10.50 -3.82
C VAL A 53 14.40 -9.13 -4.48
N PHE A 54 13.88 -8.07 -3.86
CA PHE A 54 14.05 -6.71 -4.36
C PHE A 54 15.52 -6.27 -4.36
N LEU A 55 16.28 -6.63 -3.34
CA LEU A 55 17.71 -6.33 -3.28
C LEU A 55 18.47 -6.99 -4.44
N GLN A 56 18.24 -8.30 -4.67
CA GLN A 56 18.83 -9.02 -5.80
C GLN A 56 18.40 -8.43 -7.15
N PHE A 57 17.11 -8.10 -7.28
CA PHE A 57 16.57 -7.47 -8.48
C PHE A 57 17.23 -6.11 -8.76
N TYR A 58 17.44 -5.28 -7.74
CA TYR A 58 18.10 -3.98 -7.91
C TYR A 58 19.57 -4.11 -8.30
N TYR A 59 20.30 -5.08 -7.74
CA TYR A 59 21.68 -5.35 -8.18
C TYR A 59 21.72 -5.85 -9.63
N SER A 60 20.79 -6.72 -10.03
CA SER A 60 20.68 -7.16 -11.42
C SER A 60 20.36 -5.99 -12.37
N LEU A 61 19.49 -5.07 -11.96
CA LEU A 61 19.15 -3.90 -12.76
C LEU A 61 20.33 -2.93 -12.88
N GLN A 62 21.10 -2.77 -11.80
CA GLN A 62 22.33 -1.97 -11.82
C GLN A 62 23.36 -2.57 -12.78
N ALA A 63 23.52 -3.90 -12.78
CA ALA A 63 24.45 -4.57 -13.69
C ALA A 63 24.04 -4.43 -15.16
N LEU A 64 22.75 -4.44 -15.46
CA LEU A 64 22.23 -4.40 -16.84
C LEU A 64 22.06 -2.98 -17.39
N MET A 65 21.60 -2.04 -16.55
CA MET A 65 21.17 -0.69 -16.96
C MET A 65 21.97 0.43 -16.28
N GLY A 66 22.88 0.12 -15.35
CA GLY A 66 23.64 1.12 -14.59
C GLY A 66 22.83 1.89 -13.54
N VAL A 67 21.55 1.57 -13.35
CA VAL A 67 20.64 2.26 -12.43
C VAL A 67 20.78 1.71 -11.01
N ARG A 68 21.21 2.53 -10.05
CA ARG A 68 21.32 2.14 -8.65
C ARG A 68 20.03 2.45 -7.88
N LEU A 69 19.22 1.42 -7.63
CA LEU A 69 18.01 1.51 -6.79
C LEU A 69 18.22 0.98 -5.37
N ALA A 70 19.12 0.01 -5.19
CA ALA A 70 19.48 -0.47 -3.86
C ALA A 70 20.02 0.68 -3.00
N ALA A 71 19.66 0.71 -1.72
CA ALA A 71 20.07 1.75 -0.79
C ALA A 71 19.62 3.17 -1.18
N THR A 72 18.52 3.31 -1.92
CA THR A 72 17.96 4.63 -2.31
C THR A 72 16.49 4.77 -1.90
N LEU A 73 16.06 6.02 -1.70
CA LEU A 73 14.66 6.34 -1.41
C LEU A 73 13.70 5.86 -2.52
N PRO A 74 13.97 6.05 -3.82
CA PRO A 74 13.11 5.53 -4.89
C PRO A 74 13.00 4.01 -4.90
N GLY A 75 14.10 3.29 -4.66
CA GLY A 75 14.08 1.83 -4.55
C GLY A 75 13.17 1.38 -3.40
N LEU A 76 13.30 2.01 -2.24
CA LEU A 76 12.44 1.71 -1.10
C LEU A 76 10.95 1.99 -1.40
N ILE A 77 10.64 3.11 -2.06
CA ILE A 77 9.27 3.45 -2.46
C ILE A 77 8.68 2.38 -3.39
N VAL A 78 9.43 1.91 -4.40
CA VAL A 78 8.97 0.88 -5.33
C VAL A 78 8.64 -0.42 -4.60
N ALA A 79 9.49 -0.86 -3.69
CA ALA A 79 9.25 -2.05 -2.89
C ALA A 79 8.01 -1.89 -1.98
N TYR A 80 7.80 -0.71 -1.39
CA TYR A 80 6.60 -0.42 -0.62
C TYR A 80 5.33 -0.32 -1.46
N VAL A 81 5.41 0.15 -2.70
CA VAL A 81 4.27 0.14 -3.62
C VAL A 81 3.85 -1.30 -3.93
N PHE A 82 4.80 -2.20 -4.16
CA PHE A 82 4.53 -3.61 -4.41
C PHE A 82 3.76 -4.28 -3.25
N VAL A 83 4.15 -3.97 -2.00
CA VAL A 83 3.49 -4.50 -0.80
C VAL A 83 2.19 -3.75 -0.47
N GLY A 84 2.12 -2.45 -0.77
CA GLY A 84 0.99 -1.58 -0.45
C GLY A 84 -0.20 -1.73 -1.39
N MET A 85 0.06 -1.99 -2.67
CA MET A 85 -0.96 -2.08 -3.72
C MET A 85 -2.07 -3.13 -3.46
N PRO A 86 -1.78 -4.37 -3.01
CA PRO A 86 -2.80 -5.39 -2.71
C PRO A 86 -3.88 -4.91 -1.75
N TYR A 87 -3.52 -4.08 -0.77
CA TYR A 87 -4.48 -3.57 0.21
C TYR A 87 -5.49 -2.63 -0.43
N VAL A 88 -5.02 -1.72 -1.31
CA VAL A 88 -5.90 -0.83 -2.07
C VAL A 88 -6.77 -1.63 -3.04
N VAL A 89 -6.18 -2.60 -3.76
CA VAL A 89 -6.94 -3.46 -4.68
C VAL A 89 -8.04 -4.22 -3.93
N GLY A 90 -7.75 -4.74 -2.74
CA GLY A 90 -8.70 -5.43 -1.89
C GLY A 90 -9.83 -4.52 -1.40
N THR A 91 -9.51 -3.37 -0.81
CA THR A 91 -10.53 -2.47 -0.24
C THR A 91 -11.42 -1.85 -1.31
N VAL A 92 -10.82 -1.36 -2.41
CA VAL A 92 -11.56 -0.74 -3.52
C VAL A 92 -12.32 -1.80 -4.31
N GLY A 93 -11.71 -2.97 -4.55
CA GLY A 93 -12.35 -4.09 -5.23
C GLY A 93 -13.60 -4.57 -4.51
N ALA A 94 -13.53 -4.76 -3.19
CA ALA A 94 -14.67 -5.17 -2.38
C ALA A 94 -15.82 -4.14 -2.44
N MET A 95 -15.51 -2.84 -2.46
CA MET A 95 -16.52 -1.79 -2.60
C MET A 95 -17.15 -1.78 -4.00
N LEU A 96 -16.32 -1.94 -5.03
CA LEU A 96 -16.78 -2.01 -6.42
C LEU A 96 -17.68 -3.22 -6.69
N GLU A 97 -17.43 -4.36 -6.06
CA GLU A 97 -18.27 -5.57 -6.17
C GLU A 97 -19.64 -5.37 -5.51
N ARG A 98 -19.71 -4.58 -4.43
CA ARG A 98 -20.96 -4.24 -3.73
C ARG A 98 -21.76 -3.12 -4.42
N LEU A 99 -21.09 -2.29 -5.22
CA LEU A 99 -21.71 -1.17 -5.92
C LEU A 99 -22.69 -1.64 -7.00
N ASN A 100 -23.97 -1.27 -6.87
CA ASN A 100 -25.02 -1.60 -7.83
C ASN A 100 -24.65 -1.09 -9.24
N PRO A 101 -24.47 -1.98 -10.24
CA PRO A 101 -24.14 -1.58 -11.62
C PRO A 101 -25.17 -0.66 -12.27
N ARG A 102 -26.42 -0.69 -11.80
CA ARG A 102 -27.52 0.15 -12.33
C ARG A 102 -27.26 1.65 -12.16
N LEU A 103 -26.41 2.06 -11.21
CA LEU A 103 -26.04 3.47 -11.07
C LEU A 103 -25.21 3.96 -12.28
N ASP A 104 -24.31 3.11 -12.78
CA ASP A 104 -23.51 3.43 -13.96
C ASP A 104 -24.39 3.42 -15.23
N GLU A 105 -25.35 2.49 -15.32
CA GLU A 105 -26.33 2.40 -16.42
C GLU A 105 -27.28 3.62 -16.44
N ALA A 106 -27.78 4.04 -15.27
CA ALA A 106 -28.64 5.22 -15.16
C ALA A 106 -27.90 6.51 -15.59
N ALA A 107 -26.63 6.66 -15.20
CA ALA A 107 -25.80 7.76 -15.67
C ALA A 107 -25.61 7.74 -17.19
N ALA A 108 -25.45 6.56 -17.79
CA ALA A 108 -25.36 6.40 -19.24
C ALA A 108 -26.67 6.78 -19.96
N ILE A 109 -27.84 6.40 -19.40
CA ILE A 109 -29.16 6.79 -19.94
C ILE A 109 -29.36 8.32 -19.90
N LEU A 110 -28.83 8.98 -18.87
CA LEU A 110 -28.81 10.45 -18.76
C LEU A 110 -27.75 11.12 -19.66
N GLY A 111 -27.08 10.37 -20.55
CA GLY A 111 -26.12 10.89 -21.52
C GLY A 111 -24.71 11.13 -20.95
N CYS A 112 -24.37 10.60 -19.77
CA CYS A 112 -23.01 10.70 -19.25
C CYS A 112 -22.05 9.75 -19.99
N SER A 113 -20.88 10.27 -20.37
CA SER A 113 -19.77 9.43 -20.85
C SER A 113 -19.18 8.61 -19.70
N ARG A 114 -18.51 7.49 -20.00
CA ARG A 114 -17.87 6.63 -18.99
C ARG A 114 -16.93 7.39 -18.04
N TRP A 115 -16.20 8.37 -18.57
CA TRP A 115 -15.33 9.23 -17.78
C TRP A 115 -16.12 10.10 -16.79
N ARG A 116 -17.22 10.70 -17.26
CA ARG A 116 -18.10 11.51 -16.40
C ARG A 116 -18.80 10.63 -15.35
N THR A 117 -19.29 9.45 -15.73
CA THR A 117 -19.88 8.48 -14.81
C THR A 117 -18.89 8.08 -13.72
N PHE A 118 -17.62 7.82 -14.07
CA PHE A 118 -16.60 7.51 -13.08
C PHE A 118 -16.42 8.64 -12.07
N TRP A 119 -16.22 9.88 -12.51
CA TRP A 119 -15.97 11.00 -11.58
C TRP A 119 -17.19 11.46 -10.80
N SER A 120 -18.39 11.35 -11.37
CA SER A 120 -19.63 11.85 -10.76
C SER A 120 -20.38 10.79 -9.94
N VAL A 121 -20.19 9.51 -10.22
CA VAL A 121 -20.93 8.40 -9.57
C VAL A 121 -19.97 7.46 -8.86
N THR A 122 -19.08 6.81 -9.60
CA THR A 122 -18.24 5.72 -9.05
C THR A 122 -17.23 6.24 -8.03
N PHE A 123 -16.46 7.28 -8.37
CA PHE A 123 -15.38 7.82 -7.56
C PHE A 123 -15.84 8.35 -6.19
N PRO A 124 -16.92 9.17 -6.09
CA PRO A 124 -17.44 9.62 -4.79
C PRO A 124 -17.91 8.48 -3.88
N ILE A 125 -18.32 7.35 -4.46
CA ILE A 125 -18.76 6.17 -3.72
C ILE A 125 -17.58 5.33 -3.24
N ILE A 126 -16.53 5.16 -4.05
CA ILE A 126 -15.34 4.37 -3.67
C ILE A 126 -14.30 5.17 -2.86
N ARG A 127 -14.39 6.51 -2.79
CA ARG A 127 -13.45 7.36 -2.05
C ARG A 127 -13.15 6.91 -0.61
N PRO A 128 -14.11 6.49 0.26
CA PRO A 128 -13.77 6.02 1.60
C PRO A 128 -12.91 4.76 1.56
N SER A 129 -13.14 3.85 0.61
CA SER A 129 -12.37 2.62 0.43
C SER A 129 -10.96 2.88 -0.10
N ILE A 130 -10.79 3.92 -0.94
CA ILE A 130 -9.47 4.40 -1.39
C ILE A 130 -8.68 4.91 -0.18
N ILE A 131 -9.29 5.76 0.65
CA ILE A 131 -8.64 6.31 1.84
C ILE A 131 -8.26 5.19 2.80
N ALA A 132 -9.16 4.23 3.04
CA ALA A 132 -8.89 3.07 3.89
C ALA A 132 -7.71 2.23 3.37
N GLY A 133 -7.67 1.93 2.07
CA GLY A 133 -6.58 1.16 1.46
C GLY A 133 -5.25 1.92 1.49
N MET A 134 -5.28 3.22 1.21
CA MET A 134 -4.11 4.10 1.27
C MET A 134 -3.53 4.17 2.69
N LEU A 135 -4.38 4.30 3.70
CA LEU A 135 -3.97 4.31 5.10
C LEU A 135 -3.35 2.97 5.52
N TYR A 136 -3.93 1.86 5.07
CA TYR A 136 -3.37 0.53 5.33
C TYR A 136 -1.98 0.38 4.71
N ALA A 137 -1.83 0.76 3.43
CA ALA A 137 -0.54 0.76 2.74
C ALA A 137 0.50 1.64 3.45
N PHE A 138 0.08 2.82 3.94
CA PHE A 138 0.92 3.71 4.73
C PHE A 138 1.39 3.06 6.04
N VAL A 139 0.47 2.47 6.82
CA VAL A 139 0.80 1.86 8.11
C VAL A 139 1.79 0.70 7.93
N VAL A 140 1.56 -0.14 6.92
CA VAL A 140 2.46 -1.26 6.60
C VAL A 140 3.85 -0.73 6.21
N ALA A 141 3.92 0.26 5.31
CA ALA A 141 5.20 0.82 4.88
C ALA A 141 5.92 1.62 5.99
N PHE A 142 5.17 2.28 6.88
CA PHE A 142 5.77 3.12 7.91
C PHE A 142 6.40 2.30 9.04
N GLY A 143 5.79 1.16 9.38
CA GLY A 143 6.23 0.27 10.45
C GLY A 143 7.12 -0.89 10.01
N ASP A 144 7.45 -1.00 8.72
CA ASP A 144 8.23 -2.13 8.22
C ASP A 144 9.70 -2.06 8.62
N VAL A 145 10.19 -3.18 9.16
CA VAL A 145 11.62 -3.48 9.41
C VAL A 145 12.13 -4.54 8.43
N PRO A 146 11.41 -5.67 8.22
CA PRO A 146 11.99 -6.79 7.48
C PRO A 146 12.30 -6.53 6.02
N LEU A 147 11.57 -5.65 5.33
CA LEU A 147 11.86 -5.28 3.95
C LEU A 147 12.86 -4.12 3.88
N SER A 148 12.71 -3.15 4.78
CA SER A 148 13.61 -1.99 4.87
C SER A 148 15.05 -2.33 5.20
N ILE A 149 15.31 -3.32 6.05
CA ILE A 149 16.68 -3.65 6.47
C ILE A 149 17.58 -4.09 5.29
N PHE A 150 17.00 -4.71 4.25
CA PHE A 150 17.73 -5.12 3.06
C PHE A 150 17.90 -4.00 2.03
N LEU A 151 16.99 -3.01 2.02
CA LEU A 151 16.94 -1.95 1.02
C LEU A 151 17.46 -0.61 1.53
N SER A 152 17.70 -0.48 2.84
CA SER A 152 18.29 0.69 3.48
C SER A 152 19.82 0.60 3.54
N SER A 153 20.48 1.75 3.75
CA SER A 153 21.92 1.83 3.99
C SER A 153 22.22 2.85 5.08
N SER A 154 23.47 2.92 5.55
CA SER A 154 23.90 3.87 6.58
C SER A 154 23.60 5.34 6.28
N SER A 155 23.39 5.72 5.00
CA SER A 155 23.00 7.09 4.61
C SER A 155 21.48 7.28 4.51
N TYR A 156 20.71 6.19 4.48
CA TYR A 156 19.28 6.16 4.20
C TYR A 156 18.58 5.10 5.06
N THR A 157 18.64 5.26 6.39
CA THR A 157 18.01 4.36 7.35
C THR A 157 16.56 4.78 7.60
N THR A 158 15.66 3.81 7.66
CA THR A 158 14.28 4.03 8.11
C THR A 158 14.22 3.99 9.63
N LEU A 159 13.36 4.81 10.22
CA LEU A 159 13.15 4.93 11.66
C LEU A 159 12.90 3.57 12.37
N PRO A 160 12.09 2.63 11.84
CA PRO A 160 11.96 1.30 12.44
C PRO A 160 13.26 0.49 12.46
N VAL A 161 14.06 0.56 11.38
CA VAL A 161 15.37 -0.12 11.28
C VAL A 161 16.39 0.51 12.25
N GLU A 162 16.35 1.83 12.42
CA GLU A 162 17.21 2.53 13.38
C GLU A 162 16.91 2.11 14.82
N ILE A 163 15.63 2.04 15.18
CA ILE A 163 15.19 1.52 16.48
C ILE A 163 15.62 0.06 16.66
N PHE A 164 15.41 -0.79 15.65
CA PHE A 164 15.80 -2.19 15.69
C PHE A 164 17.32 -2.37 15.90
N ASN A 165 18.14 -1.67 15.11
CA ASN A 165 19.60 -1.72 15.22
C ASN A 165 20.06 -1.21 16.59
N THR A 166 19.47 -0.13 17.09
CA THR A 166 19.84 0.40 18.40
C THR A 166 19.50 -0.61 19.50
N LEU A 167 18.31 -1.22 19.50
CA LEU A 167 17.97 -2.26 20.48
C LEU A 167 18.91 -3.48 20.42
N GLN A 168 19.46 -3.80 19.25
CA GLN A 168 20.33 -4.96 19.07
C GLN A 168 21.78 -4.68 19.49
N PHE A 169 22.27 -3.46 19.29
CA PHE A 169 23.70 -3.12 19.45
C PHE A 169 24.00 -2.14 20.60
N ASP A 170 23.00 -1.37 21.06
CA ASP A 170 23.10 -0.40 22.15
C ASP A 170 21.85 -0.45 23.05
N PHE A 171 21.95 -1.10 24.22
CA PHE A 171 20.86 -1.16 25.21
C PHE A 171 20.68 0.20 25.93
N ASN A 172 20.23 1.21 25.19
CA ASN A 172 19.91 2.52 25.72
C ASN A 172 18.41 2.58 26.08
N PRO A 173 18.04 2.75 27.37
CA PRO A 173 16.64 2.76 27.81
C PRO A 173 15.80 3.87 27.16
N SER A 174 16.43 4.90 26.59
CA SER A 174 15.76 5.97 25.83
C SER A 174 15.01 5.45 24.59
N VAL A 175 15.53 4.39 23.95
CA VAL A 175 14.95 3.80 22.72
C VAL A 175 13.65 3.06 23.03
N LEU A 176 13.57 2.43 24.20
CA LEU A 176 12.36 1.76 24.67
C LEU A 176 11.21 2.75 24.90
N ALA A 177 11.52 3.97 25.36
CA ALA A 177 10.55 5.05 25.52
C ALA A 177 10.04 5.57 24.16
N ILE A 178 10.92 5.73 23.17
CA ILE A 178 10.53 6.14 21.81
C ILE A 178 9.67 5.05 21.15
N SER A 179 10.04 3.79 21.32
CA SER A 179 9.30 2.64 20.78
C SER A 179 7.89 2.54 21.35
N THR A 180 7.71 2.74 22.66
CA THR A 180 6.38 2.77 23.28
C THR A 180 5.55 3.96 22.80
N LEU A 181 6.16 5.14 22.58
CA LEU A 181 5.47 6.31 22.02
C LEU A 181 4.98 6.05 20.59
N ILE A 182 5.82 5.46 19.73
CA ILE A 182 5.47 5.13 18.34
C ILE A 182 4.39 4.05 18.31
N ALA A 183 4.49 3.03 19.16
CA ALA A 183 3.48 2.01 19.29
C ALA A 183 2.13 2.62 19.73
N ALA A 184 2.13 3.48 20.75
CA ALA A 184 0.93 4.19 21.20
C ALA A 184 0.35 5.07 20.09
N MET A 185 1.18 5.83 19.37
CA MET A 185 0.74 6.62 18.21
C MET A 185 0.12 5.75 17.11
N SER A 186 0.71 4.60 16.83
CA SER A 186 0.19 3.66 15.82
C SER A 186 -1.16 3.09 16.23
N VAL A 187 -1.32 2.72 17.50
CA VAL A 187 -2.59 2.25 18.07
C VAL A 187 -3.65 3.36 18.02
N VAL A 188 -3.33 4.58 18.43
CA VAL A 188 -4.24 5.73 18.36
C VAL A 188 -4.64 6.03 16.91
N SER A 189 -3.69 6.00 15.98
CA SER A 189 -3.96 6.21 14.56
C SER A 189 -4.91 5.15 14.01
N LEU A 190 -4.66 3.87 14.30
CA LEU A 190 -5.54 2.78 13.91
C LEU A 190 -6.94 2.91 14.53
N TRP A 191 -7.03 3.29 15.81
CA TRP A 191 -8.29 3.50 16.50
C TRP A 191 -9.11 4.66 15.88
N VAL A 192 -8.46 5.77 15.55
CA VAL A 192 -9.09 6.91 14.86
C VAL A 192 -9.55 6.49 13.46
N ILE A 193 -8.73 5.74 12.73
CA ILE A 193 -9.09 5.23 11.40
C ILE A 193 -10.30 4.30 11.50
N GLN A 194 -10.32 3.39 12.47
CA GLN A 194 -11.47 2.51 12.71
C GLN A 194 -12.75 3.30 13.00
N ARG A 195 -12.66 4.36 13.82
CA ARG A 195 -13.80 5.21 14.17
C ARG A 195 -14.31 6.08 13.02
N LEU A 196 -13.42 6.56 12.16
CA LEU A 196 -13.78 7.44 11.03
C LEU A 196 -14.22 6.66 9.78
N VAL A 197 -13.64 5.48 9.54
CA VAL A 197 -13.90 4.67 8.35
C VAL A 197 -15.05 3.68 8.57
N GLY A 198 -15.32 3.26 9.81
CA GLY A 198 -16.44 2.37 10.15
C GLY A 198 -16.28 0.99 9.52
N LEU A 199 -15.75 0.03 10.27
CA LEU A 199 -15.75 -1.39 9.87
C LEU A 199 -17.14 -2.05 10.02
N ASP A 200 -18.18 -1.28 10.36
CA ASP A 200 -19.57 -1.77 10.51
C ASP A 200 -20.26 -2.03 9.16
N MET A 201 -19.56 -1.82 8.04
CA MET A 201 -20.07 -2.07 6.68
C MET A 201 -19.88 -3.52 6.21
N ILE A 202 -19.52 -4.45 7.12
CA ILE A 202 -19.66 -5.89 6.89
C ILE A 202 -20.94 -6.36 7.59
N PRO A 203 -22.12 -6.28 6.94
CA PRO A 203 -23.20 -7.16 7.34
C PRO A 203 -22.74 -8.59 7.04
N ARG A 204 -22.97 -9.46 8.03
CA ARG A 204 -22.75 -10.91 7.93
C ARG A 204 -23.45 -11.51 6.71
#